data_AF-A0A7S1PKM6-F1
#
_entry.id   AF-A0A7S1PKM6-F1
#
_cell.length_a   1.000
_cell.length_b   1.000
_cell.length_c   1.000
_cell.angle_alpha   90.00
_cell.angle_beta   90.00
_cell.angle_gamma   90.00
#
_symmetry.space_group_name_H-M   'P 1'
#
loop_
_entity.id
_entity.type
_entity.pdbx_description
1 polymer ?
#
loop_
_entity_poly.entity_id
_entity_poly.type
_entity_poly.pdbx_seq_one_letter_code
_entity_poly.pdbx_strand_id
1 'polypeptide(L)'
;MLLQRYRFVEAAKSAGVFGLLLCSTGAAQGQALADRLEVLLRRAGRQVYRFLLGRPSAEKLGNFPDVECYVSLASPEHFPFDARDVHVPIASPYEVEVAVGAREWSGDYITDLEELLDSPLPLGPAASDVLSVQTLGASGRVRTFAPSEARGGRQAGAEQQGN
;
A
#
# COMPACT_ATOMS: atom_id res chain seq x y z
N MET A 1 -14.48 3.85 21.08
CA MET A 1 -14.27 3.69 19.61
C MET A 1 -12.84 4.02 19.16
N LEU A 2 -12.04 4.84 19.86
CA LEU A 2 -10.62 5.08 19.48
C LEU A 2 -9.68 3.89 19.80
N LEU A 3 -9.82 3.29 20.99
CA LEU A 3 -8.94 2.19 21.44
C LEU A 3 -9.01 0.95 20.53
N GLN A 4 -10.19 0.65 19.98
CA GLN A 4 -10.37 -0.50 19.10
C GLN A 4 -9.66 -0.31 17.75
N ARG A 5 -9.62 0.91 17.21
CA ARG A 5 -8.90 1.23 15.97
C ARG A 5 -7.38 1.27 16.17
N TYR A 6 -6.92 1.76 17.32
CA TYR A 6 -5.51 1.70 17.69
C TYR A 6 -4.97 0.25 17.70
N ARG A 7 -5.80 -0.73 18.06
CA ARG A 7 -5.41 -2.15 18.03
C ARG A 7 -5.10 -2.64 16.62
N PHE A 8 -5.80 -2.19 15.59
CA PHE A 8 -5.52 -2.58 14.20
C PHE A 8 -4.24 -1.94 13.68
N VAL A 9 -3.98 -0.68 14.03
CA VAL A 9 -2.70 -0.02 13.73
C VAL A 9 -1.54 -0.76 14.39
N GLU A 10 -1.67 -1.11 15.67
CA GLU A 10 -0.60 -1.81 16.39
C GLU A 10 -0.38 -3.23 15.84
N ALA A 11 -1.45 -3.95 15.51
CA ALA A 11 -1.36 -5.24 14.86
C ALA A 11 -0.67 -5.15 13.48
N ALA A 12 -1.00 -4.12 12.69
CA ALA A 12 -0.36 -3.86 11.41
C ALA A 12 1.13 -3.51 11.57
N LYS A 13 1.54 -2.77 12.61
CA LYS A 13 2.96 -2.51 12.88
C LYS A 13 3.77 -3.79 13.12
N SER A 14 3.17 -4.74 13.85
CA SER A 14 3.80 -6.03 14.15
C SER A 14 3.82 -7.01 12.97
N ALA A 15 2.91 -6.85 12.00
CA ALA A 15 2.76 -7.79 10.90
C ALA A 15 3.93 -7.73 9.90
N GLY A 16 4.53 -8.87 9.58
CA GLY A 16 5.53 -9.06 8.52
C GLY A 16 4.94 -9.34 7.15
N VAL A 17 3.73 -9.93 7.11
CA VAL A 17 3.07 -10.39 5.89
C VAL A 17 1.65 -9.84 5.80
N PHE A 18 1.33 -9.20 4.68
CA PHE A 18 0.06 -8.54 4.43
C PHE A 18 -0.73 -9.16 3.28
N GLY A 19 -2.05 -9.21 3.45
CA GLY A 19 -2.99 -9.60 2.41
C GLY A 19 -3.90 -8.46 1.99
N LEU A 20 -3.71 -7.93 0.79
CA LEU A 20 -4.56 -6.90 0.21
C LEU A 20 -5.81 -7.53 -0.40
N LEU A 21 -6.97 -7.25 0.19
CA LEU A 21 -8.25 -7.83 -0.22
C LEU A 21 -8.95 -6.91 -1.21
N LEU A 22 -9.00 -7.35 -2.47
CA LEU A 22 -9.59 -6.65 -3.61
C LEU A 22 -10.88 -7.35 -4.05
N CYS A 23 -11.90 -6.58 -4.39
CA CYS A 23 -13.08 -7.11 -5.08
C CYS A 23 -12.90 -7.05 -6.59
N SER A 24 -13.34 -8.08 -7.32
CA SER A 24 -13.25 -8.08 -8.80
C SER A 24 -14.16 -7.04 -9.45
N THR A 25 -15.20 -6.60 -8.75
CA THR A 25 -16.08 -5.47 -9.10
C THR A 25 -15.58 -4.15 -8.52
N GLY A 26 -14.39 -4.15 -7.90
CA GLY A 26 -13.81 -3.00 -7.22
C GLY A 26 -13.60 -1.83 -8.18
N ALA A 27 -13.98 -0.65 -7.71
CA ALA A 27 -13.75 0.61 -8.39
C ALA A 27 -12.23 0.87 -8.54
N ALA A 28 -11.83 1.62 -9.57
CA ALA A 28 -10.42 1.88 -9.91
C ALA A 28 -9.56 2.36 -8.72
N GLN A 29 -10.21 3.02 -7.75
CA GLN A 29 -9.64 3.50 -6.49
C GLN A 29 -9.03 2.36 -5.65
N GLY A 30 -9.69 1.21 -5.56
CA GLY A 30 -9.18 0.06 -4.78
C GLY A 30 -7.88 -0.51 -5.36
N GLN A 31 -7.76 -0.55 -6.68
CA GLN A 31 -6.53 -0.96 -7.36
C GLN A 31 -5.41 0.06 -7.18
N ALA A 32 -5.71 1.35 -7.34
CA ALA A 32 -4.73 2.42 -7.13
C ALA A 32 -4.20 2.44 -5.69
N LEU A 33 -5.08 2.23 -4.70
CA LEU A 33 -4.66 2.08 -3.31
C LEU A 33 -3.86 0.81 -3.08
N ALA A 34 -4.18 -0.32 -3.73
CA ALA A 34 -3.35 -1.52 -3.65
C ALA A 34 -1.92 -1.27 -4.14
N ASP A 35 -1.78 -0.59 -5.28
CA ASP A 35 -0.46 -0.23 -5.82
C ASP A 35 0.31 0.68 -4.85
N ARG A 36 -0.35 1.70 -4.30
CA ARG A 36 0.22 2.60 -3.28
C ARG A 36 0.67 1.83 -2.03
N LEU A 37 -0.19 0.99 -1.45
CA LEU A 37 0.12 0.22 -0.25
C LEU A 37 1.23 -0.80 -0.49
N GLU A 38 1.26 -1.45 -1.65
CA GLU A 38 2.31 -2.41 -1.98
C GLU A 38 3.68 -1.74 -2.01
N VAL A 39 3.78 -0.53 -2.57
CA VAL A 39 5.03 0.26 -2.54
C VAL A 39 5.43 0.59 -1.11
N LEU A 40 4.50 1.07 -0.28
CA LEU A 40 4.77 1.45 1.11
C LEU A 40 5.19 0.26 1.97
N LEU A 41 4.45 -0.84 1.89
CA LEU A 41 4.71 -2.06 2.66
C LEU A 41 6.03 -2.71 2.25
N ARG A 42 6.33 -2.80 0.95
CA ARG A 42 7.61 -3.32 0.48
C ARG A 42 8.78 -2.44 0.91
N ARG A 43 8.63 -1.11 0.91
CA ARG A 43 9.65 -0.18 1.45
C ARG A 43 9.89 -0.40 2.95
N ALA A 44 8.83 -0.74 3.69
CA ALA A 44 8.92 -1.11 5.10
C ALA A 44 9.41 -2.56 5.34
N GLY A 45 9.88 -3.25 4.30
CA GLY A 45 10.42 -4.62 4.40
C GLY A 45 9.36 -5.70 4.63
N ARG A 46 8.10 -5.43 4.30
CA ARG A 46 6.96 -6.35 4.50
C ARG A 46 6.65 -7.15 3.24
N GLN A 47 6.22 -8.39 3.40
CA GLN A 47 5.70 -9.21 2.30
C GLN A 47 4.23 -8.86 2.03
N VAL A 48 3.83 -8.87 0.77
CA VAL A 48 2.49 -8.42 0.34
C VAL A 48 1.92 -9.38 -0.68
N TYR A 49 0.70 -9.84 -0.44
CA TYR A 49 -0.10 -10.66 -1.36
C TYR A 49 -1.38 -9.93 -1.76
N ARG A 50 -1.78 -10.02 -3.02
CA ARG A 50 -3.08 -9.51 -3.51
C ARG A 50 -4.07 -10.66 -3.62
N PHE A 51 -5.24 -10.48 -3.02
CA PHE A 51 -6.35 -11.43 -3.05
C PHE A 51 -7.50 -10.82 -3.84
N LEU A 52 -7.77 -11.36 -5.03
CA LEU A 52 -8.97 -11.02 -5.80
C LEU A 52 -10.12 -11.94 -5.36
N LEU A 53 -11.05 -11.42 -4.57
CA LEU A 53 -12.16 -12.18 -3.99
C LEU A 53 -13.49 -11.54 -4.41
N GLY A 54 -14.46 -12.33 -4.85
CA GLY A 54 -15.81 -11.81 -5.13
C GLY A 54 -16.52 -11.38 -3.83
N ARG A 55 -16.74 -12.35 -2.94
CA ARG A 55 -17.16 -12.14 -1.55
C ARG A 55 -16.13 -12.80 -0.64
N PRO A 56 -15.47 -12.07 0.28
CA PRO A 56 -14.56 -12.68 1.25
C PRO A 56 -15.31 -13.70 2.12
N SER A 57 -14.64 -14.54 2.89
CA SER A 57 -15.26 -15.34 3.95
C SER A 57 -14.18 -15.77 4.92
N ALA A 58 -14.54 -16.06 6.17
CA ALA A 58 -13.60 -16.56 7.18
C ALA A 58 -12.82 -17.79 6.68
N GLU A 59 -13.52 -18.74 6.05
CA GLU A 59 -12.89 -19.95 5.47
C GLU A 59 -11.86 -19.61 4.39
N LYS A 60 -12.14 -18.64 3.51
CA LYS A 60 -11.21 -18.25 2.45
C LYS A 60 -9.96 -17.60 3.02
N LEU A 61 -10.11 -16.77 4.05
CA LEU A 61 -8.98 -16.10 4.70
C LEU A 61 -8.16 -17.10 5.54
N GLY A 62 -8.81 -18.06 6.21
CA GLY A 62 -8.13 -19.08 7.01
C GLY A 62 -7.18 -20.00 6.23
N ASN A 63 -7.32 -20.10 4.90
CA ASN A 63 -6.44 -20.91 4.05
C ASN A 63 -5.06 -20.28 3.80
N PHE A 64 -4.80 -19.06 4.28
CA PHE A 64 -3.52 -18.37 4.12
C PHE A 64 -2.87 -18.08 5.47
N PRO A 65 -2.32 -19.12 6.14
CA PRO A 65 -1.78 -19.00 7.50
C PRO A 65 -0.58 -18.07 7.61
N ASP A 66 0.12 -17.82 6.50
CA ASP A 66 1.27 -16.93 6.45
C ASP A 66 0.87 -15.44 6.53
N VAL A 67 -0.41 -15.11 6.29
CA VAL A 67 -0.88 -13.72 6.35
C VAL A 67 -1.17 -13.32 7.80
N GLU A 68 -0.42 -12.33 8.27
CA GLU A 68 -0.51 -11.82 9.63
C GLU A 68 -1.45 -10.61 9.76
N CYS A 69 -1.71 -9.89 8.66
CA CYS A 69 -2.67 -8.80 8.62
C CYS A 69 -3.34 -8.69 7.24
N TYR A 70 -4.67 -8.62 7.22
CA TYR A 70 -5.43 -8.32 6.00
C TYR A 70 -5.72 -6.83 5.90
N VAL A 71 -5.81 -6.33 4.67
CA VAL A 71 -6.23 -4.96 4.37
C VAL A 71 -7.47 -4.99 3.51
N SER A 72 -8.55 -4.36 3.99
CA SER A 72 -9.79 -4.24 3.23
C SER A 72 -9.71 -3.07 2.24
N LEU A 73 -9.68 -3.37 0.94
CA LEU A 73 -9.71 -2.38 -0.14
C LEU A 73 -11.05 -2.37 -0.89
N ALA A 74 -12.10 -2.97 -0.32
CA ALA A 74 -13.43 -2.92 -0.89
C ALA A 74 -14.39 -2.19 0.04
N SER A 75 -15.47 -1.67 -0.56
CA SER A 75 -16.50 -0.94 0.16
C SER A 75 -17.13 -1.79 1.28
N PRO A 76 -17.62 -1.18 2.38
CA PRO A 76 -18.23 -1.89 3.51
C PRO A 76 -19.35 -2.87 3.11
N GLU A 77 -20.11 -2.53 2.08
CA GLU A 77 -21.15 -3.36 1.43
C GLU A 77 -20.63 -4.71 0.88
N HIS A 78 -19.33 -4.79 0.53
CA HIS A 78 -18.67 -6.00 0.06
C HIS A 78 -17.92 -6.77 1.17
N PHE A 79 -17.87 -6.22 2.39
CA PHE A 79 -17.24 -6.80 3.57
C PHE A 79 -18.24 -7.07 4.71
N PRO A 80 -19.20 -8.00 4.54
CA PRO A 80 -20.26 -8.23 5.51
C PRO A 80 -19.86 -9.10 6.73
N PHE A 81 -18.57 -9.28 7.04
CA PHE A 81 -18.16 -10.17 8.14
C PHE A 81 -18.09 -9.43 9.47
N ASP A 82 -18.57 -10.10 10.51
CA ASP A 82 -18.31 -9.70 11.88
C ASP A 82 -16.83 -10.01 12.18
N ALA A 83 -16.08 -9.05 12.74
CA ALA A 83 -14.64 -9.20 13.01
C ALA A 83 -14.31 -10.38 13.95
N ARG A 84 -15.33 -11.02 14.52
CA ARG A 84 -15.25 -12.21 15.38
C ARG A 84 -14.96 -13.50 14.63
N ASP A 85 -15.28 -13.59 13.34
CA ASP A 85 -15.15 -14.82 12.56
C ASP A 85 -13.75 -14.97 11.92
N VAL A 86 -12.93 -13.93 11.97
CA VAL A 86 -11.59 -13.90 11.37
C VAL A 86 -10.56 -13.69 12.47
N HIS A 87 -9.67 -14.66 12.65
CA HIS A 87 -8.63 -14.62 13.68
C HIS A 87 -7.47 -13.68 13.34
N VAL A 88 -7.31 -13.32 12.06
CA VAL A 88 -6.30 -12.40 11.55
C VAL A 88 -6.89 -10.99 11.49
N PRO A 89 -6.19 -9.95 11.99
CA PRO A 89 -6.68 -8.58 11.99
C PRO A 89 -6.93 -8.09 10.55
N ILE A 90 -8.05 -7.41 10.34
CA ILE A 90 -8.38 -6.72 9.10
C ILE A 90 -8.28 -5.22 9.34
N ALA A 91 -7.20 -4.61 8.85
CA ALA A 91 -6.96 -3.19 8.91
C ALA A 91 -7.56 -2.47 7.68
N SER A 92 -7.84 -1.18 7.85
CA SER A 92 -8.10 -0.27 6.75
C SER A 92 -6.80 0.20 6.10
N PRO A 93 -6.85 0.69 4.86
CA PRO A 93 -5.68 1.25 4.18
C PRO A 93 -5.07 2.43 4.95
N TYR A 94 -5.90 3.28 5.55
CA TYR A 94 -5.46 4.39 6.41
C TYR A 94 -4.64 3.89 7.60
N GLU A 95 -5.12 2.85 8.30
CA GLU A 95 -4.42 2.28 9.45
C GLU A 95 -3.06 1.68 9.06
N VAL A 96 -2.96 1.10 7.86
CA VAL A 96 -1.69 0.60 7.33
C VAL A 96 -0.72 1.74 7.01
N GLU A 97 -1.19 2.84 6.39
CA GLU A 97 -0.36 4.02 6.14
C GLU A 97 0.22 4.60 7.45
N VAL A 98 -0.60 4.64 8.50
CA VAL A 98 -0.14 5.05 9.83
C VAL A 98 0.84 4.04 10.42
N ALA A 99 0.57 2.74 10.28
CA ALA A 99 1.41 1.68 10.83
C ALA A 99 2.82 1.68 10.23
N VAL A 100 2.96 1.97 8.94
CA VAL A 100 4.27 2.06 8.25
C VAL A 100 4.92 3.46 8.36
N GLY A 101 4.30 4.39 9.09
CA GLY A 101 4.81 5.76 9.27
C GLY A 101 4.73 6.62 8.01
N ALA A 102 3.92 6.23 7.02
CA ALA A 102 3.66 7.03 5.83
C ALA A 102 2.61 8.12 6.07
N ARG A 103 1.86 8.03 7.18
CA ARG A 103 0.87 9.01 7.62
C ARG A 103 0.95 9.22 9.13
N GLU A 104 0.87 10.46 9.59
CA GLU A 104 0.69 10.76 11.00
C GLU A 104 -0.77 10.61 11.42
N TRP A 105 -1.00 10.09 12.63
CA TRP A 105 -2.34 10.03 13.22
C TRP A 105 -2.77 11.44 13.65
N SER A 106 -3.51 12.15 12.80
CA SER A 106 -3.99 13.51 13.05
C SER A 106 -5.30 13.60 13.85
N GLY A 107 -5.96 12.46 14.10
CA GLY A 107 -7.28 12.38 14.73
C GLY A 107 -8.43 12.33 13.73
N ASP A 108 -8.21 12.79 12.49
CA ASP A 108 -9.15 12.64 11.38
C ASP A 108 -8.95 11.28 10.71
N TYR A 109 -9.92 10.39 10.90
CA TYR A 109 -9.87 9.03 10.38
C TYR A 109 -10.60 8.96 9.03
N ILE A 110 -9.84 8.69 7.96
CA ILE A 110 -10.38 8.59 6.60
C ILE A 110 -10.83 7.15 6.35
N THR A 111 -12.14 6.94 6.18
CA THR A 111 -12.72 5.63 5.81
C THR A 111 -12.99 5.50 4.33
N ASP A 112 -13.14 6.62 3.63
CA ASP A 112 -13.44 6.63 2.20
C ASP A 112 -12.17 6.38 1.38
N LEU A 113 -12.25 5.47 0.40
CA LEU A 113 -11.09 5.06 -0.39
C LEU A 113 -10.67 6.13 -1.40
N GLU A 114 -11.62 6.88 -1.95
CA GLU A 114 -11.36 7.96 -2.90
C GLU A 114 -10.71 9.14 -2.17
N GLU A 115 -11.29 9.55 -1.04
CA GLU A 115 -10.72 10.58 -0.17
C GLU A 115 -9.31 10.21 0.30
N LEU A 116 -9.08 8.95 0.66
CA LEU A 116 -7.76 8.49 1.08
C LEU A 116 -6.73 8.49 -0.05
N LEU A 117 -7.16 8.14 -1.27
CA LEU A 117 -6.29 8.12 -2.44
C LEU A 117 -5.83 9.53 -2.81
N ASP A 118 -6.75 10.50 -2.77
CA ASP A 118 -6.47 11.92 -3.04
C ASP A 118 -5.72 12.60 -1.90
N SER A 119 -5.81 12.05 -0.68
CA SER A 119 -5.06 12.55 0.46
C SER A 119 -3.55 12.35 0.26
N PRO A 120 -2.76 13.44 0.27
CA PRO A 120 -1.31 13.35 0.11
C PRO A 120 -0.70 12.57 1.27
N LEU A 121 0.20 11.65 0.95
CA LEU A 121 1.07 11.05 1.96
C LEU A 121 2.01 12.16 2.48
N PRO A 122 2.07 12.44 3.79
CA PRO A 122 3.18 13.22 4.30
C PRO A 122 4.48 12.52 3.89
N LEU A 123 5.48 13.30 3.49
CA LEU A 123 6.80 12.80 3.11
C LEU A 123 7.39 11.98 4.28
N GLY A 124 7.16 10.67 4.29
CA GLY A 124 7.89 9.72 5.12
C GLY A 124 9.39 9.72 4.75
N PRO A 125 10.26 9.17 5.60
CA PRO A 125 11.70 9.36 5.49
C PRO A 125 12.23 8.97 4.09
N ALA A 126 13.12 9.83 3.58
CA ALA A 126 13.46 9.96 2.17
C ALA A 126 13.90 8.65 1.49
N ALA A 127 13.57 8.56 0.20
CA ALA A 127 13.82 7.46 -0.74
C ALA A 127 15.30 7.08 -1.00
N SER A 128 16.24 7.43 -0.12
CA SER A 128 17.68 7.26 -0.32
C SER A 128 18.18 5.81 -0.18
N ASP A 129 17.44 4.92 0.46
CA ASP A 129 17.92 3.55 0.72
C ASP A 129 17.40 2.51 -0.29
N VAL A 130 16.73 2.97 -1.36
CA VAL A 130 15.97 2.13 -2.29
C VAL A 130 16.77 1.80 -3.55
N LEU A 131 17.83 0.99 -3.45
CA LEU A 131 18.47 0.44 -4.65
C LEU A 131 18.88 -1.02 -4.46
N SER A 132 17.90 -1.92 -4.59
CA SER A 132 18.04 -3.24 -5.24
C SER A 132 16.72 -4.02 -5.23
N VAL A 133 15.74 -3.58 -6.02
CA VAL A 133 14.60 -4.45 -6.37
C VAL A 133 15.04 -5.37 -7.51
N GLN A 134 15.29 -6.65 -7.20
CA GLN A 134 15.46 -7.69 -8.21
C GLN A 134 14.08 -8.17 -8.66
N THR A 135 13.67 -7.80 -9.87
CA THR A 135 12.47 -8.37 -10.50
C THR A 135 12.86 -9.63 -11.26
N LEU A 136 12.29 -10.77 -10.86
CA LEU A 136 12.43 -12.02 -11.59
C LEU A 136 11.46 -11.99 -12.79
N GLY A 137 12.00 -11.85 -14.00
CA GLY A 137 11.21 -12.00 -15.23
C GLY A 137 10.77 -13.46 -15.42
N ALA A 138 9.67 -13.67 -16.13
CA ALA A 138 9.01 -14.96 -16.36
C ALA A 138 9.87 -16.07 -17.05
N SER A 139 11.17 -15.86 -17.25
CA SER A 139 12.13 -16.85 -17.74
C SER A 139 13.32 -17.11 -16.79
N GLY A 140 13.22 -16.73 -15.51
CA GLY A 140 14.25 -17.02 -14.51
C GLY A 140 15.60 -16.31 -14.71
N ARG A 141 15.65 -15.25 -15.53
CA ARG A 141 16.88 -14.46 -15.73
C ARG A 141 16.70 -13.06 -15.15
N VAL A 142 17.49 -12.75 -14.13
CA VAL A 142 17.55 -11.43 -13.49
C VAL A 142 18.06 -10.42 -14.52
N ARG A 143 17.30 -9.35 -14.74
CA ARG A 143 17.74 -8.18 -15.49
C ARG A 143 17.91 -7.02 -14.51
N THR A 144 19.16 -6.60 -14.31
CA THR A 144 19.50 -5.37 -13.60
C THR A 144 19.22 -4.20 -14.53
N PHE A 145 18.24 -3.37 -14.21
CA PHE A 145 18.07 -2.09 -14.88
C PHE A 145 18.93 -1.07 -14.15
N ALA A 146 19.99 -0.60 -14.82
CA ALA A 146 20.72 0.56 -14.37
C ALA A 146 19.83 1.81 -14.51
N PRO A 147 19.90 2.78 -13.58
CA PRO A 147 19.17 4.02 -13.71
C PRO A 147 19.61 4.73 -15.00
N SER A 148 18.66 5.08 -15.86
CA SER A 148 18.92 5.99 -16.97
C SER A 148 19.32 7.34 -16.37
N GLU A 149 20.57 7.75 -16.61
CA GLU A 149 21.02 9.12 -16.31
C GLU A 149 20.10 10.09 -17.07
N ALA A 150 19.19 10.73 -16.33
CA ALA A 150 18.59 11.98 -16.78
C ALA A 150 19.69 13.05 -16.75
N ARG A 151 20.43 13.22 -17.84
CA ARG A 151 21.23 14.43 -18.03
C ARG A 151 20.28 15.59 -18.29
N GLY A 152 20.22 16.44 -17.27
CA GLY A 152 19.41 17.64 -17.21
C GLY A 152 19.70 18.62 -18.34
N GLY A 153 18.69 19.47 -18.57
CA GLY A 153 18.78 20.58 -19.50
C GLY A 153 19.77 21.66 -19.08
N ARG A 154 20.02 22.56 -20.02
CA ARG A 154 20.36 23.95 -19.71
C ARG A 154 19.41 24.84 -20.50
N GLN A 155 18.63 25.62 -19.77
CA GLN A 155 18.06 26.87 -20.26
C GLN A 155 19.01 28.03 -19.92
N ALA A 156 18.77 29.15 -20.63
CA ALA A 156 19.33 30.50 -20.50
C ALA A 156 20.73 30.71 -21.11
N GLY A 157 21.00 31.73 -21.92
CA GLY A 157 20.23 32.87 -22.40
C GLY A 157 21.19 33.96 -22.89
N ALA A 158 20.73 34.76 -23.86
CA ALA A 158 21.16 36.13 -24.21
C ALA A 158 22.44 36.43 -25.04
N GLU A 159 22.33 37.58 -25.75
CA GLU A 159 23.34 38.45 -26.39
C GLU A 159 23.69 38.18 -27.88
N GLN A 160 23.08 38.86 -28.86
CA GLN A 160 23.31 40.22 -29.44
C GLN A 160 24.58 40.41 -30.32
N GLN A 161 24.35 41.09 -31.46
CA GLN A 161 25.31 41.74 -32.40
C GLN A 161 26.06 40.76 -33.33
N GLY A 162 26.17 40.92 -34.64
CA GLY A 162 26.14 42.12 -35.48
C GLY A 162 27.46 42.19 -36.24
N ASN A 163 27.47 41.73 -37.50
CA ASN A 163 28.23 42.24 -38.67
C ASN A 163 28.07 41.25 -39.83
#